data_AF-A0A2E7LJ91-F1
#
_entry.id   AF-A0A2E7LJ91-F1
#
_cell.length_a   1.000
_cell.length_b   1.000
_cell.length_c   1.000
_cell.angle_alpha   90.00
_cell.angle_beta   90.00
_cell.angle_gamma   90.00
#
_symmetry.space_group_name_H-M   'P 1'
#
loop_
_entity.id
_entity.type
_entity.pdbx_description
1 polymer ?
#
loop_
_entity_poly.entity_id
_entity_poly.type
_entity_poly.pdbx_seq_one_letter_code
_entity_poly.pdbx_strand_id
1 'polypeptide(L)'
;MSEAANLRGRLSHPVIDADGHWLETGPVVVEALTKIGGDAARRGIQLNGERVRRSLSMTPEERRHENVAQEAFWGAPTKNTRDRATAMLPALMYERLDEFGIDYAVLFPTMGLGFPRIDDTEARRALCRAFNIYCADLFEPFSDRMSPVAVIPMHDPEEAVAELEHAVGELGLKAVTMNSLIERPVGRVVDERPNASDLARWFDVIGLDSAHDYDPVWQKCRELGVSPTFHRGSRGKALRVSPTNFCYNHIGHFAAASEATCKALFLGGVSRRFSDLNFGFLEGGVGFACLLYADLIGHWQIRNGEALEYTDPAQLDLAELTDLTERYGGSEMIDAVRSGKGVSTRNGAQTTGGLAELDDYSACEITEATDIKSLFVDRFYFGCEADDATNAWAFNTKNNPFDAEIKTLFGSDVGHFDVQDMAGVLPEAYELVEDEKITDRDFSHFVFENPVRFWGETNPRFFEGTRVEKEAQALLESEGNVSP
;
A
#
# COMPACT_ATOMS: atom_id res chain seq x y z
N MET A 1 31.12 -12.14 -13.36
CA MET A 1 29.78 -11.54 -13.47
C MET A 1 28.81 -12.51 -12.82
N SER A 2 27.92 -12.00 -11.98
CA SER A 2 26.85 -12.79 -11.34
C SER A 2 25.85 -13.29 -12.38
N GLU A 3 24.99 -14.21 -11.98
CA GLU A 3 23.87 -14.67 -12.80
C GLU A 3 22.93 -13.52 -13.17
N ALA A 4 22.55 -12.68 -12.20
CA ALA A 4 21.77 -11.48 -12.44
C ALA A 4 22.42 -10.52 -13.46
N ALA A 5 23.74 -10.29 -13.40
CA ALA A 5 24.44 -9.46 -14.37
C ALA A 5 24.39 -10.05 -15.79
N ASN A 6 24.54 -11.39 -15.91
CA ASN A 6 24.42 -12.07 -17.20
C ASN A 6 22.99 -12.00 -17.74
N LEU A 7 21.98 -12.20 -16.88
CA LEU A 7 20.58 -12.07 -17.23
C LEU A 7 20.26 -10.65 -17.70
N ARG A 8 20.67 -9.62 -16.94
CA ARG A 8 20.50 -8.23 -17.31
C ARG A 8 21.09 -7.91 -18.68
N GLY A 9 22.26 -8.48 -19.01
CA GLY A 9 22.90 -8.33 -20.33
C GLY A 9 22.11 -8.94 -21.51
N ARG A 10 21.12 -9.80 -21.25
CA ARG A 10 20.21 -10.37 -22.27
C ARG A 10 18.93 -9.56 -22.45
N LEU A 11 18.56 -8.73 -21.47
CA LEU A 11 17.34 -7.92 -21.52
C LEU A 11 17.52 -6.71 -22.45
N SER A 12 16.46 -6.39 -23.19
CA SER A 12 16.44 -5.24 -24.12
C SER A 12 16.06 -3.91 -23.46
N HIS A 13 15.66 -3.96 -22.19
CA HIS A 13 15.24 -2.83 -21.37
C HIS A 13 16.06 -2.76 -20.06
N PRO A 14 16.09 -1.61 -19.39
CA PRO A 14 16.60 -1.49 -18.02
C PRO A 14 15.83 -2.31 -17.00
N VAL A 15 16.38 -2.41 -15.79
CA VAL A 15 15.69 -2.96 -14.61
C VAL A 15 15.64 -1.89 -13.54
N ILE A 16 14.42 -1.58 -13.10
CA ILE A 16 14.13 -0.62 -12.03
C ILE A 16 13.57 -1.41 -10.85
N ASP A 17 14.31 -1.37 -9.74
CA ASP A 17 13.81 -1.83 -8.45
C ASP A 17 12.97 -0.73 -7.81
N ALA A 18 11.67 -0.99 -7.70
CA ALA A 18 10.68 -0.05 -7.22
C ALA A 18 10.46 -0.12 -5.70
N ASP A 19 11.03 -1.12 -5.04
CA ASP A 19 10.86 -1.38 -3.60
C ASP A 19 12.09 -2.12 -3.05
N GLY A 20 13.24 -1.45 -3.15
CA GLY A 20 14.47 -1.90 -2.50
C GLY A 20 14.59 -1.30 -1.11
N HIS A 21 15.36 -1.92 -0.23
CA HIS A 21 15.56 -1.40 1.12
C HIS A 21 17.00 -0.99 1.41
N TRP A 22 17.13 -0.03 2.33
CA TRP A 22 18.38 0.21 3.03
C TRP A 22 18.17 0.12 4.55
N LEU A 23 19.16 -0.46 5.22
CA LEU A 23 19.13 -0.77 6.64
C LEU A 23 19.96 0.27 7.38
N GLU A 24 19.26 1.16 8.07
CA GLU A 24 19.87 2.28 8.77
C GLU A 24 20.87 1.81 9.82
N THR A 25 22.09 2.37 9.79
CA THR A 25 23.10 2.08 10.82
C THR A 25 22.71 2.78 12.12
N GLY A 26 21.94 2.08 12.95
CA GLY A 26 21.22 2.59 14.12
C GLY A 26 21.93 3.71 14.89
N PRO A 27 23.10 3.48 15.53
CA PRO A 27 23.76 4.51 16.33
C PRO A 27 24.09 5.80 15.56
N VAL A 28 24.55 5.67 14.31
CA VAL A 28 24.95 6.81 13.46
C VAL A 28 23.72 7.61 13.04
N VAL A 29 22.67 6.92 12.60
CA VAL A 29 21.42 7.58 12.21
C VAL A 29 20.77 8.25 13.41
N VAL A 30 20.71 7.58 14.57
CA VAL A 30 20.15 8.17 15.80
C VAL A 30 20.86 9.45 16.21
N GLU A 31 22.19 9.49 16.13
CA GLU A 31 22.96 10.71 16.41
C GLU A 31 22.65 11.82 15.41
N ALA A 32 22.64 11.50 14.11
CA ALA A 32 22.35 12.47 13.05
C ALA A 32 20.95 13.07 13.18
N LEU A 33 19.93 12.22 13.38
CA LEU A 33 18.55 12.66 13.55
C LEU A 33 18.35 13.48 14.83
N THR A 34 19.05 13.13 15.91
CA THR A 34 19.03 13.94 17.15
C THR A 34 19.69 15.30 16.92
N LYS A 35 20.77 15.38 16.14
CA LYS A 35 21.43 16.65 15.80
C LYS A 35 20.52 17.56 14.95
N ILE A 36 19.75 16.98 14.04
CA ILE A 36 18.88 17.73 13.13
C ILE A 36 17.56 18.13 13.83
N GLY A 37 16.87 17.17 14.44
CA GLY A 37 15.53 17.36 15.00
C GLY A 37 15.47 17.55 16.53
N GLY A 38 16.62 17.62 17.19
CA GLY A 38 16.73 17.87 18.64
C GLY A 38 16.07 16.83 19.53
N ASP A 39 15.60 17.28 20.69
CA ASP A 39 14.97 16.41 21.69
C ASP A 39 13.69 15.74 21.19
N ALA A 40 12.94 16.39 20.30
CA ALA A 40 11.71 15.82 19.73
C ALA A 40 12.01 14.60 18.86
N ALA A 41 12.99 14.70 17.95
CA ALA A 41 13.41 13.55 17.14
C ALA A 41 13.99 12.42 18.02
N ARG A 42 14.76 12.76 19.05
CA ARG A 42 15.28 11.79 20.03
C ARG A 42 14.16 11.02 20.74
N ARG A 43 13.10 11.72 21.18
CA ARG A 43 11.89 11.08 21.75
C ARG A 43 11.23 10.15 20.74
N GLY A 44 11.07 10.59 19.49
CA GLY A 44 10.46 9.79 18.43
C GLY A 44 11.21 8.48 18.17
N ILE A 45 12.54 8.52 18.13
CA ILE A 45 13.41 7.34 17.96
C ILE A 45 13.17 6.33 19.09
N GLN A 46 13.08 6.83 20.33
CA GLN A 46 12.82 5.99 21.49
C GLN A 46 11.47 5.28 21.35
N LEU A 47 10.41 6.04 21.05
CA LEU A 47 9.05 5.51 20.86
C LEU A 47 8.98 4.47 19.73
N ASN A 48 9.64 4.74 18.59
CA ASN A 48 9.69 3.80 17.46
C ASN A 48 10.36 2.47 17.84
N GLY A 49 11.48 2.55 18.58
CA GLY A 49 12.24 1.38 19.00
C GLY A 49 11.57 0.54 20.09
N GLU A 50 10.56 1.08 20.78
CA GLU A 50 9.88 0.40 21.89
C GLU A 50 8.92 -0.70 21.42
N ARG A 51 8.26 -0.58 20.25
CA ARG A 51 7.24 -1.55 19.81
C ARG A 51 7.77 -2.99 19.72
N VAL A 52 8.77 -3.20 18.86
CA VAL A 52 9.37 -4.53 18.62
C VAL A 52 10.11 -5.01 19.87
N ARG A 53 10.85 -4.10 20.53
CA ARG A 53 11.61 -4.43 21.75
C ARG A 53 10.69 -4.90 22.88
N ARG A 54 9.57 -4.20 23.12
CA ARG A 54 8.57 -4.56 24.13
C ARG A 54 8.04 -5.96 23.86
N SER A 55 7.54 -6.23 22.64
CA SER A 55 7.05 -7.56 22.26
C SER A 55 8.09 -8.66 22.53
N LEU A 56 9.32 -8.49 22.04
CA LEU A 56 10.35 -9.53 22.17
C LEU A 56 10.90 -9.68 23.59
N SER A 57 10.73 -8.69 24.47
CA SER A 57 11.11 -8.78 25.89
C SER A 57 10.07 -9.48 26.77
N MET A 58 8.82 -9.61 26.29
CA MET A 58 7.73 -10.24 27.02
C MET A 58 7.71 -11.77 26.83
N THR A 59 7.33 -12.48 27.87
CA THR A 59 6.96 -13.90 27.79
C THR A 59 5.68 -14.09 26.98
N PRO A 60 5.43 -15.29 26.42
CA PRO A 60 4.16 -15.60 25.78
C PRO A 60 2.92 -15.38 26.66
N GLU A 61 3.04 -15.55 27.98
CA GLU A 61 1.94 -15.32 28.92
C GLU A 61 1.64 -13.83 29.10
N GLU A 62 2.67 -13.01 29.28
CA GLU A 62 2.52 -11.54 29.33
C GLU A 62 1.95 -11.00 28.01
N ARG A 63 2.42 -11.52 26.87
CA ARG A 63 1.87 -11.14 25.55
C ARG A 63 0.40 -11.48 25.41
N ARG A 64 -0.01 -12.66 25.88
CA ARG A 64 -1.43 -13.04 25.93
C ARG A 64 -2.22 -12.11 26.84
N HIS A 65 -1.68 -11.74 27.99
CA HIS A 65 -2.34 -10.88 28.95
C HIS A 65 -2.57 -9.46 28.40
N GLU A 66 -1.55 -8.90 27.75
CA GLU A 66 -1.54 -7.52 27.23
C GLU A 66 -2.02 -7.42 25.77
N ASN A 67 -2.41 -8.53 25.15
CA ASN A 67 -2.76 -8.62 23.73
C ASN A 67 -1.66 -8.10 22.78
N VAL A 68 -0.40 -8.43 23.08
CA VAL A 68 0.76 -8.04 22.29
C VAL A 68 1.15 -9.18 21.34
N ALA A 69 1.18 -8.88 20.05
CA ALA A 69 1.55 -9.85 19.01
C ALA A 69 3.05 -10.19 19.05
N GLN A 70 3.40 -11.42 18.67
CA GLN A 70 4.78 -11.82 18.34
C GLN A 70 5.28 -11.01 17.14
N GLU A 71 6.44 -10.38 17.30
CA GLU A 71 7.14 -9.65 16.23
C GLU A 71 8.30 -10.46 15.65
N ALA A 72 8.88 -10.01 14.54
CA ALA A 72 10.06 -10.63 13.93
C ALA A 72 11.25 -10.57 14.91
N PHE A 73 11.81 -11.74 15.23
CA PHE A 73 13.15 -11.85 15.81
C PHE A 73 14.14 -12.19 14.69
N TRP A 74 15.38 -11.69 14.79
CA TRP A 74 16.42 -11.90 13.77
C TRP A 74 15.96 -11.55 12.33
N GLY A 75 15.18 -10.48 12.18
CA GLY A 75 14.57 -10.08 10.89
C GLY A 75 15.55 -9.51 9.85
N ALA A 76 16.81 -9.90 9.91
CA ALA A 76 17.89 -9.38 9.09
C ALA A 76 18.83 -10.53 8.70
N PRO A 77 19.20 -10.68 7.42
CA PRO A 77 20.12 -11.72 6.99
C PRO A 77 21.53 -11.41 7.53
N THR A 78 22.16 -12.40 8.14
CA THR A 78 23.50 -12.25 8.78
C THR A 78 24.53 -13.24 8.26
N LYS A 79 24.11 -14.27 7.52
CA LYS A 79 25.00 -15.30 6.98
C LYS A 79 25.87 -14.75 5.83
N ASN A 80 25.29 -13.94 4.94
CA ASN A 80 26.01 -13.22 3.90
C ASN A 80 26.36 -11.81 4.38
N THR A 81 27.55 -11.66 4.98
CA THR A 81 28.02 -10.37 5.52
C THR A 81 28.10 -9.29 4.44
N ARG A 82 28.43 -9.64 3.19
CA ARG A 82 28.57 -8.65 2.12
C ARG A 82 27.22 -8.04 1.76
N ASP A 83 26.19 -8.87 1.61
CA ASP A 83 24.82 -8.39 1.36
C ASP A 83 24.29 -7.60 2.53
N ARG A 84 24.51 -8.08 3.76
CA ARG A 84 24.16 -7.31 4.97
C ARG A 84 24.82 -5.93 4.97
N ALA A 85 26.11 -5.84 4.65
CA ALA A 85 26.80 -4.56 4.56
C ALA A 85 26.30 -3.69 3.40
N THR A 86 25.87 -4.32 2.30
CA THR A 86 25.35 -3.63 1.11
C THR A 86 24.04 -2.93 1.42
N ALA A 87 23.11 -3.61 2.09
CA ALA A 87 21.88 -2.99 2.56
C ALA A 87 22.15 -1.81 3.53
N MET A 88 23.25 -1.85 4.30
CA MET A 88 23.56 -0.83 5.30
C MET A 88 24.34 0.39 4.77
N LEU A 89 25.05 0.23 3.65
CA LEU A 89 26.03 1.20 3.16
C LEU A 89 25.66 1.64 1.75
N PRO A 90 25.05 2.84 1.56
CA PRO A 90 24.62 3.31 0.25
C PRO A 90 25.70 3.28 -0.83
N ALA A 91 26.95 3.63 -0.49
CA ALA A 91 28.07 3.55 -1.43
C ALA A 91 28.34 2.12 -1.92
N LEU A 92 28.17 1.11 -1.06
CA LEU A 92 28.34 -0.30 -1.45
C LEU A 92 27.13 -0.81 -2.23
N MET A 93 25.91 -0.40 -1.86
CA MET A 93 24.71 -0.65 -2.66
C MET A 93 24.92 -0.14 -4.09
N TYR A 94 25.30 1.12 -4.24
CA TYR A 94 25.59 1.76 -5.52
C TYR A 94 26.60 0.98 -6.37
N GLU A 95 27.73 0.56 -5.77
CA GLU A 95 28.76 -0.24 -6.46
C GLU A 95 28.21 -1.60 -6.93
N ARG A 96 27.34 -2.23 -6.14
CA ARG A 96 26.86 -3.58 -6.37
C ARG A 96 25.57 -3.69 -7.19
N LEU A 97 24.89 -2.59 -7.51
CA LEU A 97 23.68 -2.66 -8.34
C LEU A 97 23.89 -3.41 -9.67
N ASP A 98 25.08 -3.31 -10.29
CA ASP A 98 25.42 -4.09 -11.49
C ASP A 98 25.54 -5.60 -11.21
N GLU A 99 25.96 -5.99 -10.01
CA GLU A 99 25.97 -7.40 -9.55
C GLU A 99 24.54 -7.95 -9.39
N PHE A 100 23.56 -7.09 -9.14
CA PHE A 100 22.15 -7.47 -8.99
C PHE A 100 21.37 -7.35 -10.30
N GLY A 101 22.02 -6.87 -11.37
CA GLY A 101 21.35 -6.61 -12.64
C GLY A 101 20.36 -5.44 -12.59
N ILE A 102 20.46 -4.56 -11.59
CA ILE A 102 19.58 -3.41 -11.38
C ILE A 102 20.25 -2.13 -11.92
N ASP A 103 19.55 -1.40 -12.78
CA ASP A 103 20.06 -0.12 -13.31
C ASP A 103 19.70 1.07 -12.43
N TYR A 104 18.52 1.02 -11.80
CA TYR A 104 17.99 2.07 -10.93
C TYR A 104 17.23 1.48 -9.75
N ALA A 105 17.41 2.02 -8.54
CA ALA A 105 16.73 1.56 -7.34
C ALA A 105 16.05 2.69 -6.57
N VAL A 106 14.77 2.52 -6.27
CA VAL A 106 14.03 3.36 -5.32
C VAL A 106 14.08 2.67 -3.95
N LEU A 107 14.68 3.36 -2.98
CA LEU A 107 15.10 2.75 -1.72
C LEU A 107 14.25 3.24 -0.55
N PHE A 108 13.42 2.33 -0.05
CA PHE A 108 12.64 2.50 1.16
C PHE A 108 13.52 2.35 2.41
N PRO A 109 13.27 3.16 3.44
CA PRO A 109 13.91 2.97 4.73
C PRO A 109 13.39 1.68 5.40
N THR A 110 14.06 1.22 6.45
CA THR A 110 13.56 0.08 7.25
C THR A 110 13.10 0.55 8.63
N MET A 111 13.98 1.24 9.34
CA MET A 111 13.66 1.90 10.59
C MET A 111 12.70 3.08 10.36
N GLY A 112 12.91 3.83 9.27
CA GLY A 112 12.12 5.02 8.92
C GLY A 112 10.65 4.74 8.63
N LEU A 113 10.28 3.55 8.16
CA LEU A 113 8.88 3.17 7.94
C LEU A 113 8.02 3.27 9.20
N GLY A 114 8.63 3.16 10.38
CA GLY A 114 7.95 3.30 11.66
C GLY A 114 7.71 4.74 12.10
N PHE A 115 8.48 5.71 11.60
CA PHE A 115 8.46 7.08 12.12
C PHE A 115 7.12 7.79 11.91
N PRO A 116 6.47 7.70 10.73
CA PRO A 116 5.15 8.31 10.51
C PRO A 116 4.05 7.75 11.42
N ARG A 117 4.27 6.62 12.10
CA ARG A 117 3.30 5.87 12.89
C ARG A 117 3.30 6.24 14.38
N ILE A 118 4.22 7.12 14.80
CA ILE A 118 4.35 7.55 16.18
C ILE A 118 3.16 8.44 16.56
N ASP A 119 2.46 8.14 17.66
CA ASP A 119 1.29 8.91 18.11
C ASP A 119 1.66 10.35 18.55
N ASP A 120 2.80 10.52 19.24
CA ASP A 120 3.31 11.83 19.66
C ASP A 120 3.59 12.72 18.44
N THR A 121 2.78 13.79 18.30
CA THR A 121 2.77 14.64 17.10
C THR A 121 4.05 15.45 16.94
N GLU A 122 4.59 16.01 18.03
CA GLU A 122 5.83 16.79 17.97
C GLU A 122 7.02 15.88 17.61
N ALA A 123 7.10 14.72 18.27
CA ALA A 123 8.16 13.74 18.04
C ALA A 123 8.09 13.16 16.62
N ARG A 124 6.89 12.78 16.15
CA ARG A 124 6.65 12.27 14.79
C ARG A 124 7.12 13.26 13.74
N ARG A 125 6.64 14.51 13.80
CA ARG A 125 6.96 15.54 12.80
C ARG A 125 8.44 15.88 12.78
N ALA A 126 9.04 16.09 13.95
CA ALA A 126 10.47 16.38 14.05
C ALA A 126 11.33 15.22 13.54
N LEU A 127 10.93 13.98 13.80
CA LEU A 127 11.66 12.80 13.36
C LEU A 127 11.56 12.56 11.85
N CYS A 128 10.36 12.68 11.27
CA CYS A 128 10.18 12.56 9.81
C CYS A 128 10.98 13.62 9.08
N ARG A 129 10.88 14.88 9.53
CA ARG A 129 11.65 16.02 9.01
C ARG A 129 13.16 15.77 9.06
N ALA A 130 13.66 15.38 10.23
CA ALA A 130 15.08 15.09 10.40
C ALA A 130 15.56 13.92 9.51
N PHE A 131 14.70 12.91 9.33
CA PHE A 131 15.01 11.75 8.52
C PHE A 131 15.09 12.09 7.04
N ASN A 132 14.14 12.87 6.54
CA ASN A 132 14.12 13.29 5.15
C ASN A 132 15.34 14.16 4.80
N ILE A 133 15.73 15.10 5.68
CA ILE A 133 16.98 15.87 5.54
C ILE A 133 18.19 14.95 5.49
N TYR A 134 18.30 14.01 6.44
CA TYR A 134 19.41 13.07 6.49
C TYR A 134 19.51 12.20 5.22
N CYS A 135 18.37 11.73 4.71
CA CYS A 135 18.33 10.90 3.51
C CYS A 135 18.73 11.68 2.26
N ALA A 136 18.25 12.92 2.11
CA ALA A 136 18.62 13.78 1.00
C ALA A 136 20.14 13.97 0.93
N ASP A 137 20.77 14.31 2.05
CA ASP A 137 22.23 14.49 2.13
C ASP A 137 23.00 13.18 1.89
N LEU A 138 22.52 12.06 2.45
CA LEU A 138 23.23 10.77 2.37
C LEU A 138 23.25 10.19 0.95
N PHE A 139 22.18 10.39 0.18
CA PHE A 139 22.00 9.78 -1.13
C PHE A 139 22.30 10.69 -2.31
N GLU A 140 22.53 12.00 -2.11
CA GLU A 140 22.89 12.95 -3.17
C GLU A 140 24.01 12.43 -4.10
N PRO A 141 25.11 11.83 -3.60
CA PRO A 141 26.22 11.37 -4.45
C PRO A 141 25.88 10.17 -5.36
N PHE A 142 24.71 9.56 -5.20
CA PHE A 142 24.30 8.34 -5.88
C PHE A 142 23.00 8.50 -6.69
N SER A 143 22.57 9.75 -6.89
CA SER A 143 21.27 10.12 -7.48
C SER A 143 21.07 9.62 -8.92
N ASP A 144 22.15 9.30 -9.63
CA ASP A 144 22.08 8.74 -10.99
C ASP A 144 21.58 7.29 -11.03
N ARG A 145 21.66 6.56 -9.91
CA ARG A 145 21.19 5.15 -9.81
C ARG A 145 20.26 4.86 -8.64
N MET A 146 20.19 5.74 -7.64
CA MET A 146 19.40 5.49 -6.43
C MET A 146 18.55 6.70 -6.08
N SER A 147 17.37 6.45 -5.53
CA SER A 147 16.54 7.49 -4.90
C SER A 147 15.99 7.04 -3.57
N PRO A 148 16.30 7.74 -2.47
CA PRO A 148 15.69 7.43 -1.19
C PRO A 148 14.23 7.89 -1.18
N VAL A 149 13.42 7.17 -0.43
CA VAL A 149 12.00 7.48 -0.25
C VAL A 149 11.81 8.34 1.00
N ALA A 150 11.18 9.50 0.83
CA ALA A 150 10.81 10.38 1.93
C ALA A 150 9.66 9.78 2.74
N VAL A 151 9.71 9.90 4.06
CA VAL A 151 8.64 9.44 4.96
C VAL A 151 7.69 10.58 5.27
N ILE A 152 6.40 10.40 4.96
CA ILE A 152 5.37 11.44 5.11
C ILE A 152 4.39 11.05 6.24
N PRO A 153 4.30 11.85 7.32
CA PRO A 153 3.31 11.65 8.36
C PRO A 153 1.91 12.02 7.85
N MET A 154 0.90 11.23 8.23
CA MET A 154 -0.47 11.37 7.71
C MET A 154 -1.52 11.36 8.84
N HIS A 155 -1.18 11.70 10.08
CA HIS A 155 -2.21 11.79 11.14
C HIS A 155 -3.12 12.99 10.93
N ASP A 156 -2.65 14.02 10.25
CA ASP A 156 -3.44 15.19 9.86
C ASP A 156 -3.04 15.64 8.45
N PRO A 157 -3.97 16.08 7.59
CA PRO A 157 -3.66 16.55 6.24
C PRO A 157 -2.66 17.73 6.22
N GLU A 158 -2.71 18.65 7.19
CA GLU A 158 -1.81 19.81 7.22
C GLU A 158 -0.36 19.39 7.51
N GLU A 159 -0.13 18.40 8.37
CA GLU A 159 1.24 17.89 8.61
C GLU A 159 1.80 17.15 7.39
N ALA A 160 0.95 16.43 6.66
CA ALA A 160 1.34 15.73 5.44
C ALA A 160 1.74 16.73 4.35
N VAL A 161 0.91 17.74 4.11
CA VAL A 161 1.19 18.82 3.15
C VAL A 161 2.49 19.55 3.50
N ALA A 162 2.66 19.95 4.75
CA ALA A 162 3.86 20.66 5.20
C ALA A 162 5.15 19.82 5.08
N GLU A 163 5.04 18.50 5.20
CA GLU A 163 6.18 17.60 5.00
C GLU A 163 6.45 17.34 3.51
N LEU A 164 5.42 17.21 2.67
CA LEU A 164 5.57 17.12 1.21
C LEU A 164 6.26 18.35 0.64
N GLU A 165 5.83 19.54 1.03
CA GLU A 165 6.43 20.81 0.58
C GLU A 165 7.92 20.89 0.92
N HIS A 166 8.31 20.39 2.09
CA HIS A 166 9.70 20.36 2.48
C HIS A 166 10.49 19.25 1.78
N ALA A 167 10.04 18.01 1.90
CA ALA A 167 10.78 16.84 1.40
C ALA A 167 10.93 16.88 -0.13
N VAL A 168 9.87 17.23 -0.85
CA VAL A 168 9.89 17.27 -2.32
C VAL A 168 10.28 18.67 -2.81
N GLY A 169 9.65 19.71 -2.28
CA GLY A 169 9.84 21.08 -2.77
C GLY A 169 11.18 21.71 -2.39
N GLU A 170 11.66 21.49 -1.15
CA GLU A 170 12.91 22.09 -0.66
C GLU A 170 14.11 21.15 -0.78
N LEU A 171 13.95 19.86 -0.45
CA LEU A 171 15.06 18.88 -0.51
C LEU A 171 15.21 18.20 -1.87
N GLY A 172 14.20 18.27 -2.75
CA GLY A 172 14.24 17.66 -4.08
C GLY A 172 14.08 16.13 -4.08
N LEU A 173 13.61 15.53 -2.98
CA LEU A 173 13.28 14.10 -2.96
C LEU A 173 12.10 13.84 -3.89
N LYS A 174 12.18 12.81 -4.73
CA LYS A 174 11.18 12.56 -5.78
C LYS A 174 10.27 11.35 -5.53
N ALA A 175 10.51 10.57 -4.48
CA ALA A 175 9.69 9.44 -4.07
C ALA A 175 9.26 9.59 -2.61
N VAL A 176 8.02 9.22 -2.29
CA VAL A 176 7.43 9.36 -0.95
C VAL A 176 6.70 8.10 -0.53
N THR A 177 6.75 7.78 0.76
CA THR A 177 5.91 6.78 1.41
C THR A 177 5.02 7.44 2.45
N MET A 178 3.74 7.09 2.40
CA MET A 178 2.68 7.69 3.20
C MET A 178 2.13 6.69 4.20
N ASN A 179 1.80 7.18 5.39
CA ASN A 179 1.18 6.37 6.42
C ASN A 179 -0.33 6.20 6.14
N SER A 180 -0.84 4.96 6.14
CA SER A 180 -2.29 4.65 6.21
C SER A 180 -2.62 4.05 7.58
N LEU A 181 -3.81 3.48 7.84
CA LEU A 181 -4.16 2.77 9.08
C LEU A 181 -3.88 3.56 10.38
N ILE A 182 -4.15 4.87 10.38
CA ILE A 182 -3.94 5.75 11.53
C ILE A 182 -4.82 5.30 12.68
N GLU A 183 -4.26 5.18 13.88
CA GLU A 183 -5.01 4.69 15.02
C GLU A 183 -5.79 5.84 15.64
N ARG A 184 -7.11 5.80 15.53
CA ARG A 184 -8.01 6.84 16.02
C ARG A 184 -8.78 6.31 17.23
N PRO A 185 -8.87 7.07 18.33
CA PRO A 185 -9.63 6.62 19.48
C PRO A 185 -11.14 6.55 19.14
N VAL A 186 -11.83 5.57 19.72
CA VAL A 186 -13.29 5.48 19.59
C VAL A 186 -13.92 6.58 20.45
N GLY A 187 -14.67 7.50 19.83
CA GLY A 187 -15.23 8.69 20.49
C GLY A 187 -15.99 8.39 21.77
N ARG A 188 -16.85 7.37 21.76
CA ARG A 188 -17.58 6.92 22.96
C ARG A 188 -16.67 6.55 24.14
N VAL A 189 -15.52 5.93 23.86
CA VAL A 189 -14.56 5.54 24.92
C VAL A 189 -13.80 6.75 25.44
N VAL A 190 -13.49 7.72 24.58
CA VAL A 190 -12.93 9.02 25.02
C VAL A 190 -13.89 9.71 25.98
N ASP A 191 -15.19 9.75 25.64
CA ASP A 191 -16.21 10.42 26.45
C ASP A 191 -16.47 9.71 27.79
N GLU A 192 -16.63 8.38 27.78
CA GLU A 192 -17.03 7.61 28.97
C GLU A 192 -15.84 7.14 29.82
N ARG A 193 -14.68 6.90 29.21
CA ARG A 193 -13.51 6.24 29.83
C ARG A 193 -12.19 6.78 29.28
N PRO A 194 -11.87 8.07 29.49
CA PRO A 194 -10.71 8.72 28.87
C PRO A 194 -9.37 8.01 29.18
N ASN A 195 -9.21 7.47 30.40
CA ASN A 195 -8.01 6.72 30.81
C ASN A 195 -7.82 5.35 30.12
N ALA A 196 -8.82 4.90 29.34
CA ALA A 196 -8.78 3.64 28.61
C ALA A 196 -8.94 3.86 27.09
N SER A 197 -8.89 5.10 26.61
CA SER A 197 -9.06 5.45 25.19
C SER A 197 -8.04 4.76 24.28
N ASP A 198 -6.82 4.53 24.76
CA ASP A 198 -5.78 3.80 24.03
C ASP A 198 -6.10 2.32 23.78
N LEU A 199 -7.04 1.74 24.54
CA LEU A 199 -7.44 0.33 24.41
C LEU A 199 -8.55 0.12 23.38
N ALA A 200 -9.17 1.21 22.90
CA ALA A 200 -10.27 1.15 21.95
C ALA A 200 -10.01 2.13 20.80
N ARG A 201 -9.36 1.62 19.77
CA ARG A 201 -9.01 2.38 18.56
C ARG A 201 -9.60 1.73 17.32
N TRP A 202 -9.95 2.56 16.34
CA TRP A 202 -10.24 2.13 14.97
C TRP A 202 -9.09 2.59 14.05
N PHE A 203 -9.01 1.98 12.86
CA PHE A 203 -7.93 2.24 11.92
C PHE A 203 -8.46 3.05 10.73
N ASP A 204 -8.00 4.28 10.65
CA ASP A 204 -8.32 5.23 9.59
C ASP A 204 -7.41 5.00 8.39
N VAL A 205 -8.02 4.61 7.27
CA VAL A 205 -7.34 4.24 6.03
C VAL A 205 -7.34 5.39 5.00
N ILE A 206 -7.50 6.63 5.45
CA ILE A 206 -7.18 7.87 4.72
C ILE A 206 -7.86 7.99 3.35
N GLY A 207 -9.13 7.56 3.27
CA GLY A 207 -9.99 7.64 2.09
C GLY A 207 -11.46 7.72 2.53
N LEU A 208 -12.29 6.78 2.07
CA LEU A 208 -13.66 6.61 2.53
C LEU A 208 -13.78 6.66 4.07
N ASP A 209 -14.71 7.47 4.57
CA ASP A 209 -15.04 7.66 5.99
C ASP A 209 -13.87 8.06 6.92
N SER A 210 -12.80 8.61 6.35
CA SER A 210 -11.67 9.09 7.14
C SER A 210 -12.07 10.22 8.10
N ALA A 211 -11.35 10.34 9.21
CA ALA A 211 -11.59 11.39 10.20
C ALA A 211 -11.29 12.80 9.66
N HIS A 212 -10.51 12.89 8.58
CA HIS A 212 -10.12 14.13 7.94
C HIS A 212 -10.30 14.02 6.42
N ASP A 213 -10.41 15.17 5.75
CA ASP A 213 -10.35 15.24 4.30
C ASP A 213 -8.87 15.26 3.84
N TYR A 214 -8.47 14.24 3.06
CA TYR A 214 -7.12 14.10 2.54
C TYR A 214 -6.96 14.60 1.10
N ASP A 215 -8.01 15.12 0.46
CA ASP A 215 -7.91 15.73 -0.87
C ASP A 215 -6.83 16.83 -0.97
N PRO A 216 -6.60 17.68 0.06
CA PRO A 216 -5.47 18.63 0.04
C PRO A 216 -4.09 17.95 -0.08
N VAL A 217 -3.94 16.73 0.45
CA VAL A 217 -2.69 15.96 0.34
C VAL A 217 -2.51 15.44 -1.08
N TRP A 218 -3.56 14.89 -1.70
CA TRP A 218 -3.53 14.41 -3.08
C TRP A 218 -3.28 15.55 -4.06
N GLN A 219 -3.93 16.69 -3.83
CA GLN A 219 -3.67 17.93 -4.55
C GLN A 219 -2.20 18.34 -4.46
N LYS A 220 -1.61 18.28 -3.25
CA LYS A 220 -0.20 18.63 -3.07
C LYS A 220 0.73 17.64 -3.78
N CYS A 221 0.40 16.35 -3.80
CA CYS A 221 1.15 15.34 -4.54
C CYS A 221 1.15 15.63 -6.04
N ARG A 222 -0.02 15.99 -6.59
CA ARG A 222 -0.17 16.42 -7.98
C ARG A 222 0.65 17.68 -8.29
N GLU A 223 0.59 18.70 -7.43
CA GLU A 223 1.36 19.94 -7.60
C GLU A 223 2.87 19.72 -7.62
N LEU A 224 3.36 18.81 -6.76
CA LEU A 224 4.78 18.52 -6.61
C LEU A 224 5.29 17.45 -7.57
N GLY A 225 4.39 16.79 -8.32
CA GLY A 225 4.75 15.69 -9.22
C GLY A 225 5.33 14.50 -8.45
N VAL A 226 4.58 13.99 -7.47
CA VAL A 226 4.98 12.80 -6.72
C VAL A 226 3.84 11.80 -6.59
N SER A 227 4.12 10.53 -6.89
CA SER A 227 3.15 9.43 -6.75
C SER A 227 3.13 8.93 -5.29
N PRO A 228 1.98 8.94 -4.59
CA PRO A 228 1.86 8.34 -3.26
C PRO A 228 2.19 6.85 -3.27
N THR A 229 2.99 6.38 -2.31
CA THR A 229 3.16 4.96 -2.03
C THR A 229 2.77 4.61 -0.60
N PHE A 230 2.24 3.41 -0.39
CA PHE A 230 1.86 2.90 0.92
C PHE A 230 2.67 1.65 1.25
N HIS A 231 3.56 1.81 2.24
CA HIS A 231 4.42 0.75 2.76
C HIS A 231 4.15 0.55 4.26
N ARG A 232 2.91 0.12 4.55
CA ARG A 232 2.44 -0.13 5.92
C ARG A 232 1.75 -1.47 6.01
N GLY A 233 2.20 -2.28 6.95
CA GLY A 233 1.59 -3.55 7.26
C GLY A 233 0.68 -3.55 8.48
N SER A 234 -0.20 -4.56 8.58
CA SER A 234 -1.18 -4.70 9.65
C SER A 234 -0.79 -5.69 10.77
N ARG A 235 0.51 -5.98 10.96
CA ARG A 235 0.99 -6.79 12.10
C ARG A 235 0.57 -6.18 13.43
N GLY A 236 0.13 -7.02 14.36
CA GLY A 236 -0.35 -6.58 15.68
C GLY A 236 -1.75 -5.96 15.66
N LYS A 237 -2.48 -6.06 14.54
CA LYS A 237 -3.82 -5.49 14.36
C LYS A 237 -4.81 -6.54 13.89
N ALA A 238 -6.10 -6.28 14.15
CA ALA A 238 -7.21 -7.15 13.75
C ALA A 238 -6.94 -8.62 14.13
N LEU A 239 -6.96 -9.54 13.15
CA LEU A 239 -6.73 -10.96 13.37
C LEU A 239 -5.25 -11.35 13.47
N ARG A 240 -4.30 -10.41 13.41
CA ARG A 240 -2.84 -10.66 13.36
C ARG A 240 -2.16 -10.43 14.71
N VAL A 241 -2.72 -11.05 15.75
CA VAL A 241 -2.37 -10.82 17.16
C VAL A 241 -1.87 -12.08 17.87
N SER A 242 -1.35 -13.06 17.12
CA SER A 242 -0.78 -14.27 17.72
C SER A 242 0.38 -13.90 18.66
N PRO A 243 0.36 -14.30 19.93
CA PRO A 243 1.38 -13.96 20.91
C PRO A 243 2.66 -14.80 20.73
N THR A 244 2.64 -15.84 19.89
CA THR A 244 3.75 -16.80 19.75
C THR A 244 4.17 -17.09 18.32
N ASN A 245 3.38 -16.70 17.31
CA ASN A 245 3.64 -17.05 15.92
C ASN A 245 3.79 -15.80 15.05
N PHE A 246 5.03 -15.46 14.72
CA PHE A 246 5.36 -14.35 13.83
C PHE A 246 4.77 -14.57 12.44
N CYS A 247 4.93 -15.76 11.85
CA CYS A 247 4.47 -16.04 10.49
C CYS A 247 2.95 -15.86 10.35
N TYR A 248 2.17 -16.26 11.36
CA TYR A 248 0.73 -15.99 11.38
C TYR A 248 0.42 -14.49 11.34
N ASN A 249 1.20 -13.69 12.07
CA ASN A 249 1.03 -12.24 12.05
C ASN A 249 1.54 -11.61 10.75
N HIS A 250 2.57 -12.19 10.13
CA HIS A 250 3.27 -11.68 8.94
C HIS A 250 2.57 -12.02 7.62
N ILE A 251 2.24 -13.28 7.35
CA ILE A 251 1.76 -13.71 6.02
C ILE A 251 0.52 -12.91 5.58
N GLY A 252 0.64 -12.15 4.48
CA GLY A 252 -0.40 -11.30 3.92
C GLY A 252 -0.70 -10.00 4.68
N HIS A 253 0.18 -9.57 5.59
CA HIS A 253 -0.08 -8.40 6.43
C HIS A 253 0.05 -7.07 5.68
N PHE A 254 0.89 -7.00 4.65
CA PHE A 254 0.92 -5.89 3.72
C PHE A 254 -0.28 -5.92 2.79
N ALA A 255 -0.57 -7.08 2.17
CA ALA A 255 -1.77 -7.27 1.34
C ALA A 255 -3.05 -6.78 2.03
N ALA A 256 -3.29 -7.16 3.30
CA ALA A 256 -4.48 -6.74 4.04
C ALA A 256 -4.54 -5.23 4.34
N ALA A 257 -3.39 -4.59 4.56
CA ALA A 257 -3.30 -3.15 4.79
C ALA A 257 -3.49 -2.35 3.49
N SER A 258 -2.84 -2.82 2.42
CA SER A 258 -2.89 -2.29 1.07
C SER A 258 -4.29 -2.42 0.48
N GLU A 259 -4.94 -3.57 0.63
CA GLU A 259 -6.34 -3.80 0.22
C GLU A 259 -7.28 -2.78 0.87
N ALA A 260 -7.20 -2.62 2.19
CA ALA A 260 -8.06 -1.68 2.92
C ALA A 260 -7.85 -0.23 2.49
N THR A 261 -6.60 0.17 2.27
CA THR A 261 -6.24 1.53 1.82
C THR A 261 -6.69 1.75 0.37
N CYS A 262 -6.36 0.83 -0.54
CA CYS A 262 -6.74 0.90 -1.95
C CYS A 262 -8.26 0.97 -2.14
N LYS A 263 -9.00 0.10 -1.44
CA LYS A 263 -10.46 0.09 -1.46
C LYS A 263 -11.06 1.41 -0.94
N ALA A 264 -10.51 1.97 0.13
CA ALA A 264 -10.97 3.24 0.69
C ALA A 264 -10.70 4.42 -0.25
N LEU A 265 -9.56 4.44 -0.96
CA LEU A 265 -9.27 5.46 -1.97
C LEU A 265 -10.21 5.32 -3.18
N PHE A 266 -10.48 4.10 -3.63
CA PHE A 266 -11.40 3.84 -4.75
C PHE A 266 -12.83 4.24 -4.42
N LEU A 267 -13.43 3.64 -3.37
CA LEU A 267 -14.81 3.90 -2.97
C LEU A 267 -15.01 5.31 -2.42
N GLY A 268 -13.94 5.93 -1.90
CA GLY A 268 -13.93 7.35 -1.54
C GLY A 268 -13.86 8.29 -2.75
N GLY A 269 -13.79 7.78 -4.00
CA GLY A 269 -13.76 8.57 -5.23
C GLY A 269 -12.44 9.29 -5.52
N VAL A 270 -11.34 8.91 -4.87
CA VAL A 270 -10.05 9.61 -5.00
C VAL A 270 -9.51 9.47 -6.43
N SER A 271 -9.52 8.29 -7.02
CA SER A 271 -9.06 8.08 -8.41
C SER A 271 -9.96 8.75 -9.45
N ARG A 272 -11.20 9.10 -9.09
CA ARG A 272 -12.10 9.93 -9.91
C ARG A 272 -11.69 11.40 -9.86
N ARG A 273 -11.45 11.94 -8.67
CA ARG A 273 -11.08 13.36 -8.47
C ARG A 273 -9.63 13.67 -8.86
N PHE A 274 -8.74 12.70 -8.73
CA PHE A 274 -7.31 12.77 -9.05
C PHE A 274 -6.96 11.72 -10.10
N SER A 275 -7.66 11.78 -11.23
CA SER A 275 -7.53 10.82 -12.34
C SER A 275 -6.22 10.89 -13.10
N ASP A 276 -5.30 11.77 -12.69
CA ASP A 276 -3.96 11.95 -13.22
C ASP A 276 -2.86 11.57 -12.21
N LEU A 277 -3.24 11.13 -10.99
CA LEU A 277 -2.31 10.73 -9.95
C LEU A 277 -2.24 9.21 -9.81
N ASN A 278 -1.02 8.67 -9.77
CA ASN A 278 -0.76 7.25 -9.58
C ASN A 278 -0.50 6.91 -8.11
N PHE A 279 -1.03 5.78 -7.63
CA PHE A 279 -0.87 5.30 -6.24
C PHE A 279 -0.24 3.90 -6.22
N GLY A 280 0.78 3.73 -5.39
CA GLY A 280 1.51 2.47 -5.21
C GLY A 280 1.21 1.79 -3.87
N PHE A 281 1.01 0.48 -3.87
CA PHE A 281 0.77 -0.33 -2.67
C PHE A 281 1.80 -1.45 -2.57
N LEU A 282 2.70 -1.37 -1.59
CA LEU A 282 3.98 -2.10 -1.61
C LEU A 282 3.99 -3.35 -0.72
N GLU A 283 4.86 -4.31 -1.05
CA GLU A 283 5.04 -5.64 -0.42
C GLU A 283 3.75 -6.48 -0.25
N GLY A 284 2.67 -6.13 -0.94
CA GLY A 284 1.39 -6.81 -0.82
C GLY A 284 1.22 -7.97 -1.79
N GLY A 285 2.05 -8.04 -2.84
CA GLY A 285 1.81 -8.85 -4.02
C GLY A 285 0.59 -8.36 -4.82
N VAL A 286 0.37 -8.91 -6.00
CA VAL A 286 -0.74 -8.48 -6.88
C VAL A 286 -2.01 -9.33 -6.70
N GLY A 287 -1.92 -10.47 -6.03
CA GLY A 287 -3.06 -11.39 -5.86
C GLY A 287 -4.28 -10.73 -5.20
N PHE A 288 -4.08 -9.91 -4.16
CA PHE A 288 -5.19 -9.19 -3.51
C PHE A 288 -5.81 -8.14 -4.43
N ALA A 289 -5.01 -7.51 -5.31
CA ALA A 289 -5.48 -6.48 -6.23
C ALA A 289 -6.36 -7.06 -7.32
N CYS A 290 -6.00 -8.24 -7.85
CA CYS A 290 -6.83 -8.95 -8.84
C CYS A 290 -8.20 -9.33 -8.25
N LEU A 291 -8.22 -9.81 -7.00
CA LEU A 291 -9.46 -10.12 -6.28
C LEU A 291 -10.28 -8.86 -6.01
N LEU A 292 -9.65 -7.81 -5.47
CA LEU A 292 -10.33 -6.54 -5.17
C LEU A 292 -10.95 -5.93 -6.44
N TYR A 293 -10.23 -5.92 -7.56
CA TYR A 293 -10.73 -5.40 -8.83
C TYR A 293 -11.96 -6.18 -9.32
N ALA A 294 -11.92 -7.51 -9.29
CA ALA A 294 -13.07 -8.34 -9.65
C ALA A 294 -14.26 -8.15 -8.69
N ASP A 295 -13.98 -8.05 -7.39
CA ASP A 295 -14.99 -7.85 -6.36
C ASP A 295 -15.66 -6.48 -6.49
N LEU A 296 -14.93 -5.40 -6.78
CA LEU A 296 -15.51 -4.07 -7.01
C LEU A 296 -16.53 -4.09 -8.16
N ILE A 297 -16.21 -4.80 -9.25
CA ILE A 297 -17.12 -4.93 -10.40
C ILE A 297 -18.35 -5.77 -10.04
N GLY A 298 -18.13 -6.92 -9.42
CA GLY A 298 -19.22 -7.81 -9.01
C GLY A 298 -20.18 -7.15 -8.01
N HIS A 299 -19.63 -6.40 -7.05
CA HIS A 299 -20.43 -5.68 -6.06
C HIS A 299 -21.10 -4.44 -6.64
N TRP A 300 -20.48 -3.72 -7.56
CA TRP A 300 -21.13 -2.61 -8.26
C TRP A 300 -22.43 -3.06 -8.92
N GLN A 301 -22.46 -4.24 -9.54
CA GLN A 301 -23.67 -4.79 -10.19
C GLN A 301 -24.85 -5.05 -9.24
N ILE A 302 -24.61 -5.13 -7.93
CA ILE A 302 -25.63 -5.46 -6.91
C ILE A 302 -25.80 -4.39 -5.83
N ARG A 303 -24.93 -3.36 -5.79
CA ARG A 303 -24.90 -2.32 -4.75
C ARG A 303 -24.89 -0.89 -5.30
N ASN A 304 -24.90 -0.70 -6.61
CA ASN A 304 -25.14 0.62 -7.20
C ASN A 304 -26.60 1.08 -7.01
N GLY A 305 -26.88 2.37 -7.19
CA GLY A 305 -28.19 2.97 -6.97
C GLY A 305 -29.35 2.27 -7.68
N GLU A 306 -29.20 1.87 -8.94
CA GLU A 306 -30.24 1.13 -9.69
C GLU A 306 -30.37 -0.31 -9.18
N ALA A 307 -29.25 -0.98 -8.90
CA ALA A 307 -29.25 -2.37 -8.44
C ALA A 307 -29.91 -2.54 -7.07
N LEU A 308 -29.88 -1.50 -6.22
CA LEU A 308 -30.52 -1.53 -4.91
C LEU A 308 -32.04 -1.70 -5.00
N GLU A 309 -32.69 -1.33 -6.11
CA GLU A 309 -34.12 -1.57 -6.33
C GLU A 309 -34.48 -3.06 -6.18
N TYR A 310 -33.61 -3.98 -6.58
CA TYR A 310 -33.83 -5.43 -6.45
C TYR A 310 -33.86 -5.92 -5.00
N THR A 311 -33.28 -5.14 -4.08
CA THR A 311 -33.20 -5.47 -2.66
C THR A 311 -33.98 -4.49 -1.78
N ASP A 312 -34.64 -3.50 -2.38
CA ASP A 312 -35.48 -2.56 -1.67
C ASP A 312 -36.70 -3.30 -1.10
N PRO A 313 -36.86 -3.34 0.24
CA PRO A 313 -38.00 -4.00 0.88
C PRO A 313 -39.36 -3.49 0.42
N ALA A 314 -39.44 -2.26 -0.12
CA ALA A 314 -40.67 -1.70 -0.67
C ALA A 314 -41.13 -2.37 -1.97
N GLN A 315 -40.26 -3.09 -2.68
CA GLN A 315 -40.56 -3.76 -3.95
C GLN A 315 -41.18 -5.16 -3.78
N LEU A 316 -41.22 -5.69 -2.55
CA LEU A 316 -41.75 -7.03 -2.29
C LEU A 316 -43.28 -7.08 -2.44
N ASP A 317 -43.78 -7.89 -3.38
CA ASP A 317 -45.22 -8.16 -3.52
C ASP A 317 -45.72 -9.02 -2.35
N LEU A 318 -46.29 -8.36 -1.34
CA LEU A 318 -46.84 -9.01 -0.17
C LEU A 318 -48.07 -9.88 -0.48
N ALA A 319 -48.83 -9.57 -1.53
CA ALA A 319 -50.01 -10.35 -1.90
C ALA A 319 -49.59 -11.69 -2.52
N GLU A 320 -48.63 -11.64 -3.46
CA GLU A 320 -48.04 -12.86 -4.03
C GLU A 320 -47.33 -13.69 -2.98
N LEU A 321 -46.54 -13.06 -2.09
CA LEU A 321 -45.90 -13.76 -0.98
C LEU A 321 -46.92 -14.45 -0.07
N THR A 322 -48.04 -13.79 0.22
CA THR A 322 -49.11 -14.38 1.04
C THR A 322 -49.74 -15.58 0.33
N ASP A 323 -50.08 -15.47 -0.95
CA ASP A 323 -50.65 -16.57 -1.74
C ASP A 323 -49.69 -17.77 -1.83
N LEU A 324 -48.40 -17.53 -2.09
CA LEU A 324 -47.38 -18.57 -2.08
C LEU A 324 -47.25 -19.25 -0.70
N THR A 325 -47.30 -18.45 0.37
CA THR A 325 -47.22 -18.98 1.74
C THR A 325 -48.46 -19.81 2.09
N GLU A 326 -49.64 -19.43 1.61
CA GLU A 326 -50.87 -20.22 1.78
C GLU A 326 -50.84 -21.54 1.00
N ARG A 327 -50.22 -21.56 -0.19
CA ARG A 327 -50.09 -22.76 -1.02
C ARG A 327 -49.04 -23.75 -0.52
N TYR A 328 -47.92 -23.25 0.00
CA TYR A 328 -46.72 -24.06 0.27
C TYR A 328 -46.25 -24.05 1.73
N GLY A 329 -46.72 -23.11 2.56
CA GLY A 329 -46.30 -22.94 3.94
C GLY A 329 -47.09 -23.77 4.96
N GLY A 330 -46.52 -23.94 6.15
CA GLY A 330 -47.24 -24.44 7.32
C GLY A 330 -48.12 -23.36 7.96
N SER A 331 -49.06 -23.76 8.83
CA SER A 331 -49.97 -22.82 9.51
C SER A 331 -49.25 -21.68 10.25
N GLU A 332 -48.11 -21.98 10.88
CA GLU A 332 -47.29 -20.99 11.58
C GLU A 332 -46.68 -19.95 10.62
N MET A 333 -46.29 -20.35 9.41
CA MET A 333 -45.74 -19.45 8.39
C MET A 333 -46.83 -18.54 7.82
N ILE A 334 -48.01 -19.11 7.56
CA ILE A 334 -49.18 -18.36 7.07
C ILE A 334 -49.57 -17.28 8.08
N ASP A 335 -49.67 -17.62 9.37
CA ASP A 335 -49.98 -16.65 10.43
C ASP A 335 -48.89 -15.57 10.57
N ALA A 336 -47.61 -15.95 10.40
CA ALA A 336 -46.51 -15.01 10.43
C ALA A 336 -46.57 -14.00 9.27
N VAL A 337 -46.73 -14.46 8.02
CA VAL A 337 -46.78 -13.58 6.84
C VAL A 337 -48.00 -12.65 6.89
N ARG A 338 -49.18 -13.18 7.22
CA ARG A 338 -50.40 -12.37 7.38
C ARG A 338 -50.30 -11.33 8.49
N SER A 339 -49.53 -11.60 9.55
CA SER A 339 -49.28 -10.64 10.63
C SER A 339 -48.12 -9.68 10.34
N GLY A 340 -47.51 -9.74 9.14
CA GLY A 340 -46.34 -8.94 8.74
C GLY A 340 -45.04 -9.37 9.39
N LYS A 341 -45.06 -10.35 10.31
CA LYS A 341 -43.88 -10.86 11.02
C LYS A 341 -43.08 -11.89 10.22
N GLY A 342 -43.73 -12.53 9.24
CA GLY A 342 -43.16 -13.58 8.40
C GLY A 342 -42.35 -13.05 7.22
N VAL A 343 -42.41 -11.74 6.95
CA VAL A 343 -41.64 -11.10 5.87
C VAL A 343 -40.15 -11.03 6.21
N SER A 344 -39.78 -11.23 7.49
CA SER A 344 -38.41 -11.29 8.03
C SER A 344 -37.37 -10.46 7.26
N THR A 345 -37.72 -9.23 6.90
CA THR A 345 -36.70 -8.23 6.66
C THR A 345 -36.61 -7.45 7.97
N ARG A 346 -35.65 -7.82 8.81
CA ARG A 346 -35.15 -6.86 9.82
C ARG A 346 -34.54 -5.62 9.15
N ASN A 347 -34.52 -5.59 7.82
CA ASN A 347 -34.01 -4.55 6.94
C ASN A 347 -35.20 -3.88 6.23
N GLY A 348 -35.69 -2.74 6.73
CA GLY A 348 -36.72 -1.90 6.09
C GLY A 348 -36.11 -0.54 5.75
N ALA A 349 -36.89 0.39 5.19
CA ALA A 349 -36.38 1.77 4.97
C ALA A 349 -35.78 2.43 6.23
N GLN A 350 -36.22 1.99 7.41
CA GLN A 350 -35.74 2.46 8.73
C GLN A 350 -34.36 1.91 9.13
N THR A 351 -33.79 0.95 8.41
CA THR A 351 -32.56 0.22 8.81
C THR A 351 -31.33 0.65 8.03
N THR A 352 -31.43 1.70 7.22
CA THR A 352 -30.28 2.34 6.57
C THR A 352 -29.46 3.18 7.56
N GLY A 353 -29.93 3.34 8.80
CA GLY A 353 -29.30 4.21 9.79
C GLY A 353 -29.41 5.70 9.44
N GLY A 354 -30.25 6.06 8.47
CA GLY A 354 -30.41 7.45 8.01
C GLY A 354 -29.36 7.91 7.01
N LEU A 355 -28.66 6.97 6.34
CA LEU A 355 -27.78 7.29 5.21
C LEU A 355 -28.57 8.05 4.13
N ALA A 356 -28.03 9.21 3.72
CA ALA A 356 -28.65 10.07 2.72
C ALA A 356 -28.43 9.54 1.29
N GLU A 357 -27.27 8.90 1.07
CA GLU A 357 -26.90 8.22 -0.16
C GLU A 357 -26.75 6.72 0.16
N LEU A 358 -27.43 5.87 -0.60
CA LEU A 358 -27.42 4.42 -0.40
C LEU A 358 -26.53 3.71 -1.42
N ASP A 359 -26.21 4.38 -2.53
CA ASP A 359 -25.26 3.87 -3.51
C ASP A 359 -23.83 3.89 -2.93
N ASP A 360 -23.32 2.69 -2.63
CA ASP A 360 -21.97 2.48 -2.07
C ASP A 360 -20.84 2.99 -3.02
N TYR A 361 -21.16 3.23 -4.29
CA TYR A 361 -20.23 3.68 -5.34
C TYR A 361 -20.48 5.12 -5.81
N SER A 362 -21.40 5.85 -5.16
CA SER A 362 -21.78 7.22 -5.54
C SER A 362 -20.60 8.16 -5.76
N ALA A 363 -19.58 8.09 -4.90
CA ALA A 363 -18.37 8.92 -5.00
C ALA A 363 -17.45 8.56 -6.20
N CYS A 364 -17.58 7.35 -6.75
CA CYS A 364 -16.86 6.93 -7.95
C CYS A 364 -17.52 7.45 -9.23
N GLU A 365 -18.82 7.79 -9.17
CA GLU A 365 -19.63 8.27 -10.30
C GLU A 365 -19.56 7.33 -11.53
N ILE A 366 -19.62 6.01 -11.28
CA ILE A 366 -19.56 4.99 -12.32
C ILE A 366 -20.88 4.99 -13.12
N THR A 367 -20.79 5.09 -14.43
CA THR A 367 -21.93 5.05 -15.35
C THR A 367 -22.05 3.70 -16.07
N GLU A 368 -20.94 3.03 -16.27
CA GLU A 368 -20.87 1.66 -16.79
C GLU A 368 -19.72 0.90 -16.13
N ALA A 369 -19.84 -0.43 -16.04
CA ALA A 369 -18.86 -1.25 -15.32
C ALA A 369 -17.42 -1.11 -15.86
N THR A 370 -17.25 -0.76 -17.13
CA THR A 370 -15.95 -0.48 -17.76
C THR A 370 -15.25 0.75 -17.19
N ASP A 371 -15.98 1.70 -16.58
CA ASP A 371 -15.38 2.86 -15.90
C ASP A 371 -14.45 2.42 -14.76
N ILE A 372 -14.78 1.31 -14.07
CA ILE A 372 -13.96 0.75 -12.98
C ILE A 372 -12.56 0.42 -13.46
N LYS A 373 -12.39 -0.03 -14.71
CA LYS A 373 -11.08 -0.29 -15.29
C LYS A 373 -10.24 1.00 -15.30
N SER A 374 -10.78 2.10 -15.80
CA SER A 374 -10.05 3.38 -15.85
C SER A 374 -9.77 3.97 -14.46
N LEU A 375 -10.69 3.79 -13.51
CA LEU A 375 -10.56 4.31 -12.15
C LEU A 375 -9.62 3.47 -11.26
N PHE A 376 -9.38 2.21 -11.61
CA PHE A 376 -8.56 1.28 -10.84
C PHE A 376 -7.24 0.96 -11.56
N VAL A 377 -7.32 0.36 -12.74
CA VAL A 377 -6.18 -0.21 -13.46
C VAL A 377 -5.22 0.86 -13.95
N ASP A 378 -5.73 2.02 -14.37
CA ASP A 378 -4.85 3.07 -14.90
C ASP A 378 -4.05 3.77 -13.80
N ARG A 379 -4.53 3.74 -12.54
CA ARG A 379 -4.01 4.58 -11.45
C ARG A 379 -3.37 3.82 -10.30
N PHE A 380 -3.68 2.54 -10.13
CA PHE A 380 -3.17 1.76 -9.01
C PHE A 380 -2.11 0.75 -9.44
N TYR A 381 -1.01 0.75 -8.69
CA TYR A 381 0.18 -0.05 -8.93
C TYR A 381 0.50 -0.87 -7.68
N PHE A 382 0.93 -2.11 -7.86
CA PHE A 382 1.06 -3.09 -6.78
C PHE A 382 2.49 -3.64 -6.71
N GLY A 383 3.17 -3.36 -5.60
CA GLY A 383 4.52 -3.84 -5.31
C GLY A 383 4.53 -5.34 -5.06
N CYS A 384 5.40 -6.03 -5.79
CA CYS A 384 5.50 -7.47 -5.77
C CYS A 384 6.97 -7.90 -5.63
N GLU A 385 7.21 -8.79 -4.68
CA GLU A 385 8.50 -9.44 -4.48
C GLU A 385 8.85 -10.33 -5.68
N ALA A 386 10.15 -10.58 -5.83
CA ALA A 386 10.71 -11.32 -6.97
C ALA A 386 10.15 -12.75 -7.08
N ASP A 387 9.98 -13.45 -5.97
CA ASP A 387 9.59 -14.87 -5.92
C ASP A 387 8.05 -15.08 -5.89
N ASP A 388 7.26 -14.00 -5.96
CA ASP A 388 5.80 -14.09 -5.92
C ASP A 388 5.22 -14.64 -7.23
N ALA A 389 4.90 -15.94 -7.23
CA ALA A 389 4.25 -16.61 -8.36
C ALA A 389 2.88 -16.01 -8.74
N THR A 390 2.23 -15.26 -7.84
CA THR A 390 0.95 -14.59 -8.14
C THR A 390 1.12 -13.39 -9.06
N ASN A 391 2.34 -12.93 -9.32
CA ASN A 391 2.64 -11.89 -10.32
C ASN A 391 2.07 -12.24 -11.71
N ALA A 392 2.03 -13.53 -12.04
CA ALA A 392 1.43 -14.01 -13.29
C ALA A 392 -0.08 -13.72 -13.41
N TRP A 393 -0.79 -13.53 -12.30
CA TRP A 393 -2.23 -13.24 -12.32
C TRP A 393 -2.52 -11.86 -12.89
N ALA A 394 -1.60 -10.90 -12.71
CA ALA A 394 -1.70 -9.57 -13.26
C ALA A 394 -1.75 -9.56 -14.79
N PHE A 395 -0.90 -10.40 -15.41
CA PHE A 395 -0.71 -10.47 -16.86
C PHE A 395 -1.68 -11.44 -17.55
N ASN A 396 -2.36 -12.30 -16.79
CA ASN A 396 -3.41 -13.17 -17.32
C ASN A 396 -4.72 -12.39 -17.51
N THR A 397 -4.72 -11.50 -18.50
CA THR A 397 -5.84 -10.61 -18.85
C THR A 397 -7.15 -11.35 -19.06
N LYS A 398 -7.13 -12.59 -19.54
CA LYS A 398 -8.33 -13.42 -19.74
C LYS A 398 -9.09 -13.73 -18.44
N ASN A 399 -8.40 -13.71 -17.29
CA ASN A 399 -9.00 -13.95 -15.99
C ASN A 399 -9.53 -12.68 -15.34
N ASN A 400 -8.96 -11.51 -15.70
CA ASN A 400 -9.34 -10.24 -15.11
C ASN A 400 -10.49 -9.63 -15.91
N PRO A 401 -11.57 -9.14 -15.26
CA PRO A 401 -12.67 -8.48 -15.95
C PRO A 401 -12.21 -7.38 -16.92
N PHE A 402 -12.85 -7.31 -18.08
CA PHE A 402 -12.53 -6.34 -19.16
C PHE A 402 -11.11 -6.47 -19.72
N ASP A 403 -10.57 -7.69 -19.72
CA ASP A 403 -9.23 -8.02 -20.20
C ASP A 403 -8.15 -7.11 -19.57
N ALA A 404 -8.31 -6.82 -18.28
CA ALA A 404 -7.45 -5.89 -17.58
C ALA A 404 -6.09 -6.51 -17.25
N GLU A 405 -5.04 -5.75 -17.49
CA GLU A 405 -3.70 -6.05 -16.99
C GLU A 405 -3.47 -5.22 -15.74
N ILE A 406 -3.32 -5.86 -14.58
CA ILE A 406 -3.11 -5.15 -13.32
C ILE A 406 -1.65 -4.68 -13.25
N LYS A 407 -1.41 -3.42 -12.91
CA LYS A 407 -0.06 -2.84 -12.96
C LYS A 407 0.77 -3.29 -11.76
N THR A 408 1.84 -4.03 -12.02
CA THR A 408 2.79 -4.52 -11.00
C THR A 408 4.04 -3.63 -10.93
N LEU A 409 4.68 -3.59 -9.76
CA LEU A 409 5.97 -2.95 -9.53
C LEU A 409 6.93 -3.99 -8.97
N PHE A 410 8.06 -4.22 -9.64
CA PHE A 410 9.10 -5.10 -9.14
C PHE A 410 9.76 -4.53 -7.87
N GLY A 411 9.66 -5.28 -6.78
CA GLY A 411 10.33 -4.98 -5.51
C GLY A 411 11.35 -6.05 -5.17
N SER A 412 12.56 -5.65 -4.83
CA SER A 412 13.62 -6.60 -4.48
C SER A 412 13.60 -7.03 -3.02
N ASP A 413 13.01 -6.21 -2.14
CA ASP A 413 13.05 -6.32 -0.68
C ASP A 413 14.47 -6.53 -0.07
N VAL A 414 15.49 -6.04 -0.76
CA VAL A 414 16.89 -6.31 -0.40
C VAL A 414 17.23 -5.77 1.00
N GLY A 415 17.64 -6.68 1.89
CA GLY A 415 18.00 -6.35 3.26
C GLY A 415 17.11 -6.99 4.32
N HIS A 416 15.99 -7.57 3.92
CA HIS A 416 15.12 -8.38 4.77
C HIS A 416 15.40 -9.88 4.68
N PHE A 417 14.68 -10.67 5.47
CA PHE A 417 15.06 -12.04 5.85
C PHE A 417 14.71 -13.10 4.80
N ASP A 418 13.80 -12.76 3.91
CA ASP A 418 13.33 -13.44 2.72
C ASP A 418 14.40 -13.38 1.61
N VAL A 419 15.14 -12.27 1.48
CA VAL A 419 16.30 -12.16 0.56
C VAL A 419 17.58 -12.72 1.17
N GLN A 420 17.97 -13.93 0.75
CA GLN A 420 19.19 -14.59 1.23
C GLN A 420 20.45 -14.27 0.41
N ASP A 421 20.27 -13.97 -0.89
CA ASP A 421 21.31 -13.58 -1.84
C ASP A 421 20.78 -12.47 -2.75
N MET A 422 21.32 -11.26 -2.62
CA MET A 422 20.89 -10.09 -3.40
C MET A 422 21.11 -10.29 -4.91
N ALA A 423 22.08 -11.12 -5.32
CA ALA A 423 22.31 -11.42 -6.73
C ALA A 423 21.35 -12.51 -7.27
N GLY A 424 20.52 -13.10 -6.41
CA GLY A 424 19.48 -14.07 -6.77
C GLY A 424 18.14 -13.43 -7.15
N VAL A 425 17.87 -12.20 -6.70
CA VAL A 425 16.55 -11.55 -6.83
C VAL A 425 16.07 -11.44 -8.29
N LEU A 426 16.89 -10.86 -9.19
CA LEU A 426 16.48 -10.71 -10.59
C LEU A 426 16.33 -12.06 -11.32
N PRO A 427 17.25 -13.05 -11.14
CA PRO A 427 17.04 -14.41 -11.62
C PRO A 427 15.74 -15.05 -11.11
N GLU A 428 15.46 -14.97 -9.81
CA GLU A 428 14.23 -15.51 -9.20
C GLU A 428 12.97 -14.89 -9.84
N ALA A 429 12.96 -13.58 -10.06
CA ALA A 429 11.85 -12.93 -10.78
C ALA A 429 11.68 -13.44 -12.22
N TYR A 430 12.78 -13.76 -12.90
CA TYR A 430 12.76 -14.24 -14.28
C TYR A 430 12.33 -15.71 -14.39
N GLU A 431 12.31 -16.47 -13.29
CA GLU A 431 11.77 -17.84 -13.27
C GLU A 431 10.31 -17.87 -13.75
N LEU A 432 9.54 -16.80 -13.59
CA LEU A 432 8.17 -16.70 -14.14
C LEU A 432 8.14 -16.79 -15.68
N VAL A 433 9.17 -16.30 -16.35
CA VAL A 433 9.32 -16.42 -17.80
C VAL A 433 9.81 -17.82 -18.16
N GLU A 434 10.78 -18.34 -17.43
CA GLU A 434 11.34 -19.68 -17.66
C GLU A 434 10.30 -20.80 -17.43
N ASP A 435 9.42 -20.62 -16.46
CA ASP A 435 8.28 -21.49 -16.15
C ASP A 435 7.07 -21.26 -17.08
N GLU A 436 7.18 -20.38 -18.07
CA GLU A 436 6.10 -20.04 -19.02
C GLU A 436 4.83 -19.50 -18.34
N LYS A 437 4.95 -18.89 -17.15
CA LYS A 437 3.83 -18.26 -16.43
C LYS A 437 3.53 -16.86 -16.97
N ILE A 438 4.55 -16.15 -17.43
CA ILE A 438 4.47 -14.85 -18.10
C ILE A 438 5.39 -14.83 -19.33
N THR A 439 5.20 -13.87 -20.23
CA THR A 439 6.07 -13.67 -21.39
C THR A 439 7.23 -12.71 -21.09
N ASP A 440 8.25 -12.64 -21.96
CA ASP A 440 9.29 -11.61 -21.86
C ASP A 440 8.71 -10.18 -21.92
N ARG A 441 7.59 -9.98 -22.62
CA ARG A 441 6.88 -8.69 -22.67
C ARG A 441 6.31 -8.33 -21.30
N ASP A 442 5.67 -9.29 -20.65
CA ASP A 442 5.09 -9.11 -19.32
C ASP A 442 6.19 -8.85 -18.28
N PHE A 443 7.34 -9.51 -18.43
CA PHE A 443 8.50 -9.25 -17.61
C PHE A 443 9.04 -7.82 -17.79
N SER A 444 9.11 -7.31 -19.03
CA SER A 444 9.43 -5.89 -19.31
C SER A 444 8.48 -4.94 -18.59
N HIS A 445 7.18 -5.24 -18.62
CA HIS A 445 6.18 -4.45 -17.91
C HIS A 445 6.44 -4.47 -16.40
N PHE A 446 6.76 -5.63 -15.83
CA PHE A 446 6.99 -5.80 -14.39
C PHE A 446 8.22 -5.02 -13.87
N VAL A 447 9.37 -5.16 -14.55
CA VAL A 447 10.66 -4.66 -14.03
C VAL A 447 11.07 -3.31 -14.61
N PHE A 448 10.36 -2.79 -15.61
CA PHE A 448 10.74 -1.54 -16.28
C PHE A 448 9.56 -0.63 -16.60
N GLU A 449 8.63 -1.06 -17.47
CA GLU A 449 7.64 -0.13 -18.03
C GLU A 449 6.64 0.36 -16.98
N ASN A 450 6.13 -0.51 -16.11
CA ASN A 450 5.22 -0.09 -15.05
C ASN A 450 5.92 0.80 -14.02
N PRO A 451 7.15 0.51 -13.52
CA PRO A 451 7.92 1.47 -12.74
C PRO A 451 8.11 2.83 -13.42
N VAL A 452 8.43 2.86 -14.72
CA VAL A 452 8.57 4.12 -15.46
C VAL A 452 7.24 4.87 -15.53
N ARG A 453 6.14 4.19 -15.88
CA ARG A 453 4.79 4.80 -15.93
C ARG A 453 4.37 5.33 -14.55
N PHE A 454 4.60 4.56 -13.49
CA PHE A 454 4.18 4.91 -12.14
C PHE A 454 4.70 6.29 -11.70
N TRP A 455 6.00 6.54 -11.87
CA TRP A 455 6.59 7.84 -11.51
C TRP A 455 6.58 8.85 -12.65
N GLY A 456 6.78 8.41 -13.89
CA GLY A 456 6.95 9.24 -15.08
C GLY A 456 5.66 9.89 -15.57
N GLU A 457 4.51 9.24 -15.42
CA GLU A 457 3.22 9.85 -15.76
C GLU A 457 2.86 10.99 -14.80
N THR A 458 3.17 10.83 -13.51
CA THR A 458 2.97 11.89 -12.49
C THR A 458 4.03 12.99 -12.60
N ASN A 459 5.27 12.62 -12.93
CA ASN A 459 6.40 13.52 -13.07
C ASN A 459 7.31 13.10 -14.22
N PRO A 460 7.16 13.73 -15.40
CA PRO A 460 7.96 13.43 -16.59
C PRO A 460 9.47 13.60 -16.38
N ARG A 461 9.87 14.32 -15.34
CA ARG A 461 11.28 14.59 -15.00
C ARG A 461 11.85 13.64 -13.96
N PHE A 462 11.09 12.65 -13.49
CA PHE A 462 11.52 11.76 -12.41
C PHE A 462 12.85 11.08 -12.72
N PHE A 463 13.09 10.66 -13.97
CA PHE A 463 14.32 9.95 -14.37
C PHE A 463 15.41 10.85 -14.94
N GLU A 464 15.26 12.18 -14.95
CA GLU A 464 16.32 13.11 -15.40
C GLU A 464 17.62 12.91 -14.62
N GLY A 465 18.75 12.87 -15.33
CA GLY A 465 20.07 12.67 -14.76
C GLY A 465 20.36 11.25 -14.28
N THR A 466 19.44 10.30 -14.51
CA THR A 466 19.61 8.90 -14.08
C THR A 466 20.15 8.02 -15.21
N ARG A 467 20.70 6.86 -14.83
CA ARG A 467 21.18 5.85 -15.77
C ARG A 467 20.10 5.32 -16.73
N VAL A 468 18.83 5.45 -16.37
CA VAL A 468 17.68 4.97 -17.15
C VAL A 468 16.92 6.10 -17.86
N GLU A 469 17.41 7.35 -17.79
CA GLU A 469 16.75 8.54 -18.33
C GLU A 469 16.29 8.36 -19.78
N LYS A 470 17.20 7.91 -20.65
CA LYS A 470 16.96 7.82 -22.09
C LYS A 470 15.85 6.81 -22.41
N GLU A 471 15.93 5.61 -21.85
CA GLU A 471 14.95 4.56 -22.08
C GLU A 471 13.60 4.93 -21.45
N ALA A 472 13.60 5.53 -20.27
CA ALA A 472 12.37 5.98 -19.61
C ALA A 472 11.68 7.09 -20.41
N GLN A 473 12.43 8.09 -20.90
CA GLN A 473 11.91 9.17 -21.74
C GLN A 473 11.35 8.61 -23.06
N ALA A 474 12.06 7.68 -23.70
CA ALA A 474 11.59 7.06 -24.94
C ALA A 474 10.26 6.31 -24.75
N LEU A 475 10.07 5.63 -23.62
CA LEU A 475 8.81 4.96 -23.29
C LEU A 475 7.68 6.00 -23.14
N LEU A 476 7.86 7.02 -22.31
CA LEU A 476 6.86 8.06 -22.04
C LEU A 476 6.48 8.85 -23.31
N GLU A 477 7.44 9.16 -24.18
CA GLU A 477 7.19 9.85 -25.46
C GLU A 477 6.46 8.97 -26.49
N SER A 478 6.74 7.67 -26.49
CA SER A 478 6.08 6.73 -27.41
C SER A 478 4.59 6.60 -27.11
N GLU A 479 4.21 6.69 -25.83
CA GLU A 479 2.83 6.60 -25.38
C GLU A 479 2.09 7.94 -25.51
N GLY A 480 2.78 9.07 -25.28
CA GLY A 480 2.23 10.41 -25.51
C GLY A 480 1.87 10.70 -26.99
N ASN A 481 2.48 9.99 -27.94
CA ASN A 481 2.14 10.05 -29.37
C ASN A 481 1.00 9.09 -29.78
N VAL A 482 0.47 8.30 -28.84
CA VAL A 482 -0.70 7.43 -29.03
C VAL A 482 -1.88 8.04 -28.27
N SER A 483 -2.46 9.10 -28.83
CA SER A 483 -3.82 9.51 -28.53
C SER A 483 -4.50 9.97 -29.83
N PRO A 484 -5.70 9.47 -30.17
CA PRO A 484 -6.54 10.02 -31.24
C PRO A 484 -6.96 11.46 -30.98
#